data_AF-A0A660Q3C7-F1
#
_entry.id   AF-A0A660Q3C7-F1
#
_cell.length_a   1.000
_cell.length_b   1.000
_cell.length_c   1.000
_cell.angle_alpha   90.00
_cell.angle_beta   90.00
_cell.angle_gamma   90.00
#
_symmetry.space_group_name_H-M   'P 1'
#
loop_
_entity.id
_entity.type
_entity.pdbx_description
1 polymer ?
#
loop_
_entity_poly.entity_id
_entity_poly.type
_entity_poly.pdbx_seq_one_letter_code
_entity_poly.pdbx_strand_id
1 'polypeptide(L)'
;MLLDLIYDPFLFTFYSLKLLKTRPAKIKIGGLVKRPQIIREHGIPDSTGEVLDIKLLLGEFVACYLPVHHTVIQPYTLSGRLLDDSPSEAYAWVKLIGYISGDFNGDGTLSLMDIIYLINYLYKGGQAPRPTLDAGDLDCSGDVNLLDVMYLINYLFRGGPAPGC
;
A
#
# COMPACT_ATOMS: atom_id res chain seq x y z
N MET A 1 12.78 -11.81 -0.39
CA MET A 1 12.75 -10.65 0.53
C MET A 1 11.30 -10.27 0.75
N LEU A 2 10.86 -10.17 2.01
CA LEU A 2 9.54 -9.65 2.38
C LEU A 2 9.75 -8.22 2.89
N LEU A 3 9.00 -7.27 2.36
CA LEU A 3 9.08 -5.87 2.73
C LEU A 3 7.76 -5.39 3.33
N ASP A 4 7.79 -4.81 4.51
CA ASP A 4 6.59 -4.30 5.19
C ASP A 4 6.42 -2.80 4.90
N LEU A 5 5.32 -2.41 4.26
CA LEU A 5 5.00 -1.03 3.91
C LEU A 5 3.59 -0.68 4.35
N ILE A 6 3.42 0.50 4.95
CA ILE A 6 2.08 1.09 5.14
C ILE A 6 1.60 1.58 3.78
N TYR A 7 0.37 1.20 3.40
CA TYR A 7 -0.24 1.74 2.20
C TYR A 7 -0.61 3.21 2.46
N ASP A 8 0.24 4.13 2.05
CA ASP A 8 -0.05 5.56 2.00
C ASP A 8 0.51 6.14 0.69
N PRO A 9 -0.35 6.45 -0.31
CA PRO A 9 0.10 6.98 -1.59
C PRO A 9 0.66 8.40 -1.48
N PHE A 10 0.45 9.09 -0.35
CA PHE A 10 0.94 10.43 -0.08
C PHE A 10 2.26 10.45 0.71
N LEU A 11 2.82 9.28 1.04
CA LEU A 11 4.11 9.23 1.74
C LEU A 11 5.28 9.58 0.79
N PHE A 12 6.03 10.61 1.17
CA PHE A 12 7.23 11.09 0.46
C PHE A 12 8.53 10.40 0.91
N THR A 13 8.44 9.27 1.61
CA THR A 13 9.62 8.52 2.01
C THR A 13 10.20 7.78 0.81
N PHE A 14 11.52 7.60 0.84
CA PHE A 14 12.21 6.82 -0.17
C PHE A 14 12.53 5.44 0.38
N TYR A 15 12.30 4.41 -0.43
CA TYR A 15 12.72 3.06 -0.13
C TYR A 15 13.95 2.69 -0.95
N SER A 16 15.00 2.19 -0.30
CA SER A 16 16.23 1.72 -0.94
C SER A 16 16.17 0.21 -1.17
N LEU A 17 16.24 -0.20 -2.43
CA LEU A 17 16.31 -1.61 -2.79
C LEU A 17 17.72 -1.95 -3.30
N LYS A 18 18.34 -2.97 -2.69
CA LYS A 18 19.69 -3.44 -3.05
C LYS A 18 19.59 -4.60 -4.02
N LEU A 19 20.15 -4.43 -5.23
CA LEU A 19 20.23 -5.49 -6.23
C LEU A 19 21.66 -5.89 -6.50
N LEU A 20 21.92 -7.20 -6.52
CA LEU A 20 23.18 -7.76 -6.98
C LEU A 20 23.20 -7.78 -8.52
N LYS A 21 24.22 -7.18 -9.14
CA LYS A 21 24.63 -7.36 -10.56
C LYS A 21 23.66 -6.91 -11.66
N THR A 22 22.65 -6.08 -11.37
CA THR A 22 21.66 -5.66 -12.39
C THR A 22 21.59 -4.14 -12.49
N ARG A 23 21.51 -3.62 -13.73
CA ARG A 23 21.14 -2.23 -14.04
C ARG A 23 19.71 -2.23 -14.58
N PRO A 24 18.67 -2.17 -13.73
CA PRO A 24 17.30 -2.19 -14.19
C PRO A 24 16.95 -0.88 -14.90
N ALA A 25 16.71 -0.98 -16.21
CA ALA A 25 16.17 0.14 -16.99
C ALA A 25 14.70 0.45 -16.64
N LYS A 26 13.97 -0.55 -16.12
CA LYS A 26 12.52 -0.51 -15.86
C LYS A 26 12.17 -1.48 -14.73
N ILE A 27 11.40 -1.06 -13.75
CA ILE A 27 10.86 -1.92 -12.68
C ILE A 27 9.39 -2.21 -12.96
N LYS A 28 8.92 -3.44 -12.69
CA LYS A 28 7.51 -3.84 -12.86
C LYS A 28 6.85 -4.17 -11.51
N ILE A 29 5.97 -3.31 -11.02
CA ILE A 29 5.28 -3.46 -9.74
C ILE A 29 3.79 -3.61 -10.01
N GLY A 30 3.15 -4.69 -9.56
CA GLY A 30 1.71 -4.91 -9.79
C GLY A 30 1.30 -4.88 -11.27
N GLY A 31 2.21 -5.17 -12.21
CA GLY A 31 1.97 -5.05 -13.64
C GLY A 31 2.39 -3.70 -14.28
N LEU A 32 2.56 -2.64 -13.48
CA LEU A 32 2.93 -1.30 -13.91
C LEU A 32 4.46 -1.14 -14.05
N VAL A 33 4.88 -0.49 -15.13
CA VAL A 33 6.29 -0.28 -15.44
C VAL A 33 6.74 1.13 -15.05
N LYS A 34 7.77 1.24 -14.21
CA LYS A 34 8.35 2.51 -13.74
C LYS A 34 9.85 2.58 -14.02
N ARG A 35 10.38 3.80 -14.15
CA ARG A 35 11.84 4.03 -14.26
C ARG A 35 12.41 4.29 -12.86
N PRO A 36 13.31 3.44 -12.35
CA PRO A 36 13.95 3.68 -11.06
C PRO A 36 14.88 4.90 -11.10
N GLN A 37 14.98 5.61 -9.97
CA GLN A 37 16.08 6.56 -9.74
C GLN A 37 17.26 5.81 -9.11
N ILE A 38 18.35 5.70 -9.87
CA ILE A 38 19.61 5.11 -9.41
C ILE A 38 20.38 6.18 -8.63
N ILE A 39 20.77 5.89 -7.38
CA ILE A 39 21.36 6.91 -6.50
C ILE A 39 22.80 6.62 -6.11
N ARG A 40 23.18 5.35 -5.93
CA ARG A 40 24.57 4.95 -5.74
C ARG A 40 24.83 3.57 -6.31
N GLU A 41 25.98 3.43 -6.97
CA GLU A 41 26.59 2.15 -7.31
C GLU A 41 27.65 1.88 -6.24
N HIS A 42 27.53 0.78 -5.50
CA HIS A 42 28.55 0.36 -4.55
C HIS A 42 29.13 -0.99 -5.01
N GLY A 43 30.45 -1.07 -5.17
CA GLY A 43 31.13 -2.37 -5.20
C GLY A 43 31.11 -2.98 -3.80
N ILE A 44 30.76 -4.27 -3.67
CA ILE A 44 30.92 -4.96 -2.39
C ILE A 44 32.43 -5.16 -2.15
N PRO A 45 32.99 -4.81 -0.97
CA PRO A 45 34.42 -4.94 -0.70
C PRO A 45 34.96 -6.38 -0.88
N ASP A 46 34.15 -7.40 -0.56
CA ASP A 46 34.63 -8.79 -0.43
C ASP A 46 33.80 -9.83 -1.23
N SER A 47 33.01 -9.43 -2.23
CA SER A 47 32.37 -10.39 -3.14
C SER A 47 32.14 -9.82 -4.54
N THR A 48 32.14 -10.71 -5.54
CA THR A 48 32.30 -10.46 -6.98
C THR A 48 31.13 -9.72 -7.69
N GLY A 49 30.49 -8.72 -7.06
CA GLY A 49 29.35 -8.02 -7.66
C GLY A 49 29.16 -6.57 -7.21
N GLU A 50 28.67 -5.75 -8.14
CA GLU A 50 28.12 -4.42 -7.88
C GLU A 50 26.73 -4.54 -7.24
N VAL A 51 26.47 -3.75 -6.20
CA VAL A 51 25.14 -3.56 -5.62
C VAL A 51 24.61 -2.21 -6.07
N LEU A 52 23.42 -2.23 -6.65
CA LEU A 52 22.70 -1.03 -7.03
C LEU A 52 21.76 -0.61 -5.90
N ASP A 53 21.91 0.62 -5.41
CA ASP A 53 20.92 1.26 -4.53
C ASP A 53 19.89 2.00 -5.40
N ILE A 54 18.70 1.43 -5.51
CA ILE A 54 17.57 2.03 -6.20
C ILE A 54 16.72 2.74 -5.15
N LYS A 55 16.44 4.05 -5.32
CA LYS A 55 15.34 4.66 -4.56
C LYS A 55 14.07 4.69 -5.39
N LEU A 56 13.00 4.26 -4.73
CA LEU A 56 11.63 4.44 -5.18
C LEU A 56 10.94 5.37 -4.19
N LEU A 57 10.14 6.31 -4.73
CA LEU A 57 9.18 7.03 -3.90
C LEU A 57 8.15 6.03 -3.41
N LEU A 58 7.96 5.96 -2.10
CA LEU A 58 7.06 4.98 -1.50
C LEU A 58 5.63 5.16 -2.01
N GLY A 59 5.15 6.41 -2.09
CA GLY A 59 3.84 6.71 -2.67
C GLY A 59 3.68 6.17 -4.11
N GLU A 60 4.70 6.27 -4.97
CA GLU A 60 4.64 5.71 -6.33
C GLU A 60 4.68 4.19 -6.34
N PHE A 61 5.45 3.58 -5.43
CA PHE A 61 5.56 2.14 -5.29
C PHE A 61 4.22 1.54 -4.83
N VAL A 62 3.61 2.15 -3.82
CA VAL A 62 2.35 1.73 -3.22
C VAL A 62 1.18 2.01 -4.16
N ALA A 63 1.17 3.12 -4.89
CA ALA A 63 0.14 3.46 -5.89
C ALA A 63 0.10 2.48 -7.08
N CYS A 64 1.08 1.60 -7.23
CA CYS A 64 1.02 0.51 -8.20
C CYS A 64 0.08 -0.64 -7.76
N TYR A 65 -0.38 -0.62 -6.51
CA TYR A 65 -1.38 -1.51 -5.98
C TYR A 65 -2.70 -0.75 -5.84
N LEU A 66 -3.82 -1.46 -6.02
CA LEU A 66 -5.13 -0.90 -5.65
C LEU A 66 -5.14 -0.57 -4.15
N PRO A 67 -5.99 0.37 -3.69
CA PRO A 67 -6.25 0.53 -2.27
C PRO A 67 -6.49 -0.84 -1.64
N VAL A 68 -5.65 -1.19 -0.68
CA VAL A 68 -5.75 -2.46 0.02
C VAL A 68 -6.43 -2.23 1.35
N HIS A 69 -7.45 -3.05 1.59
CA HIS A 69 -8.07 -3.21 2.90
C HIS A 69 -7.29 -4.29 3.65
N HIS A 70 -6.93 -4.02 4.91
CA HIS A 70 -6.14 -4.91 5.74
C HIS A 70 -4.72 -5.22 5.22
N THR A 71 -4.05 -6.15 5.89
CA THR A 71 -2.70 -6.59 5.50
C THR A 71 -2.77 -7.57 4.32
N VAL A 72 -2.12 -7.23 3.21
CA VAL A 72 -2.03 -8.08 2.01
C VAL A 72 -0.59 -8.30 1.62
N ILE A 73 -0.22 -9.53 1.23
CA ILE A 73 1.09 -9.83 0.66
C ILE A 73 0.95 -9.97 -0.86
N GLN A 74 1.65 -9.12 -1.60
CA GLN A 74 1.63 -9.10 -3.06
C GLN A 74 3.02 -9.37 -3.64
N PRO A 75 3.13 -10.13 -4.74
CA PRO A 75 4.38 -10.30 -5.45
C PRO A 75 4.70 -9.05 -6.30
N TYR A 76 5.98 -8.78 -6.48
CA TYR A 76 6.47 -7.83 -7.48
C TYR A 76 7.72 -8.35 -8.18
N THR A 77 7.97 -7.87 -9.40
CA THR A 77 9.08 -8.31 -10.23
C THR A 77 9.98 -7.14 -10.60
N LEU A 78 11.25 -7.26 -10.24
CA LEU A 78 12.28 -6.32 -10.66
C LEU A 78 12.87 -6.83 -11.97
N SER A 79 12.56 -6.17 -13.07
CA SER A 79 13.15 -6.47 -14.37
C SER A 79 14.35 -5.56 -14.61
N GLY A 80 15.34 -6.05 -15.36
CA GLY A 80 16.52 -5.28 -15.66
C GLY A 80 17.41 -5.94 -16.70
N ARG A 81 18.62 -5.40 -16.84
CA ARG A 81 19.67 -6.03 -17.64
C ARG A 81 20.92 -6.25 -16.79
N LEU A 82 21.59 -7.36 -17.04
CA LEU A 82 22.94 -7.62 -16.54
C LEU A 82 23.97 -6.77 -17.30
N LEU A 83 25.22 -6.78 -16.83
CA LEU A 83 26.32 -6.04 -17.47
C LEU A 83 26.63 -6.51 -18.90
N ASP A 84 26.27 -7.75 -19.24
CA ASP A 84 26.36 -8.33 -20.59
C ASP A 84 25.12 -8.06 -21.45
N ASP A 85 24.25 -7.15 -21.01
CA ASP A 85 23.00 -6.74 -21.66
C ASP A 85 21.92 -7.84 -21.73
N SER A 86 22.16 -9.00 -21.12
CA SER A 86 21.15 -10.05 -20.99
C SER A 86 20.03 -9.63 -20.03
N PRO A 87 18.76 -9.99 -20.30
CA PRO A 87 17.65 -9.63 -19.41
C PRO A 87 17.74 -10.39 -18.09
N SER A 88 17.42 -9.69 -17.00
CA SER A 88 17.38 -10.24 -15.64
C SER A 88 16.04 -9.96 -14.99
N GLU A 89 15.50 -10.93 -14.27
CA GLU A 89 14.33 -10.74 -13.40
C GLU A 89 14.62 -11.22 -11.98
N ALA A 90 14.18 -10.46 -10.99
CA ALA A 90 14.18 -10.86 -9.60
C ALA A 90 12.75 -10.80 -9.04
N TYR A 91 12.35 -11.86 -8.36
CA TYR A 91 11.03 -12.00 -7.74
C TYR A 91 11.11 -11.68 -6.24
N ALA A 92 10.18 -10.86 -5.76
CA ALA A 92 10.11 -10.48 -4.36
C ALA A 92 8.66 -10.26 -3.91
N TRP A 93 8.47 -10.10 -2.60
CA TRP A 93 7.17 -9.95 -1.97
C TRP A 93 7.12 -8.66 -1.16
N VAL A 94 5.99 -7.97 -1.21
CA VAL A 94 5.68 -6.84 -0.32
C VAL A 94 4.47 -7.21 0.52
N LYS A 95 4.55 -6.93 1.81
CA LYS A 95 3.43 -6.87 2.73
C LYS A 95 2.95 -5.43 2.79
N LEU A 96 1.80 -5.18 2.18
CA LEU A 96 1.10 -3.91 2.25
C LEU A 96 0.19 -3.94 3.48
N ILE A 97 0.39 -3.00 4.39
CA ILE A 97 -0.49 -2.77 5.53
C ILE A 97 -1.51 -1.74 5.06
N GLY A 98 -2.64 -2.23 4.58
CA GLY A 98 -3.78 -1.45 4.17
C GLY A 98 -4.56 -0.86 5.34
N TYR A 99 -5.62 -0.14 5.01
CA TYR A 99 -6.49 0.50 6.00
C TYR A 99 -7.46 -0.50 6.61
N ILE A 100 -7.90 -0.24 7.83
CA ILE A 100 -8.92 -1.04 8.49
C ILE A 100 -10.28 -0.53 8.02
N SER A 101 -11.11 -1.42 7.47
CA SER A 101 -12.47 -1.04 7.07
C SER A 101 -13.25 -0.60 8.30
N GLY A 102 -13.78 0.63 8.26
CA GLY A 102 -14.45 1.24 9.40
C GLY A 102 -13.57 2.14 10.29
N ASP A 103 -12.25 2.22 10.08
CA ASP A 103 -11.33 3.12 10.80
C ASP A 103 -11.26 4.46 10.07
N PHE A 104 -12.32 5.25 10.19
CA PHE A 104 -12.50 6.48 9.41
C PHE A 104 -11.65 7.62 9.92
N ASN A 105 -11.27 7.59 11.20
CA ASN A 105 -10.39 8.59 11.79
C ASN A 105 -8.89 8.26 11.58
N GLY A 106 -8.56 7.03 11.18
CA GLY A 106 -7.22 6.55 10.86
C GLY A 106 -6.34 6.31 12.08
N ASP A 107 -6.94 6.02 13.24
CA ASP A 107 -6.22 5.78 14.51
C ASP A 107 -5.77 4.33 14.70
N GLY A 108 -6.15 3.44 13.78
CA GLY A 108 -5.80 2.02 13.79
C GLY A 108 -6.73 1.17 14.65
N THR A 109 -7.83 1.72 15.17
CA THR A 109 -8.77 0.99 16.04
C THR A 109 -10.22 1.23 15.65
N LEU A 110 -11.02 0.16 15.58
CA LEU A 110 -12.47 0.29 15.37
C LEU A 110 -13.17 0.63 16.68
N SER A 111 -13.78 1.81 16.74
CA SER A 111 -14.37 2.34 17.95
C SER A 111 -15.62 3.20 17.70
N LEU A 112 -16.20 3.71 18.79
CA LEU A 112 -17.28 4.70 18.72
C LEU A 112 -16.84 5.98 18.00
N MET A 113 -15.55 6.31 18.02
CA MET A 113 -15.04 7.52 17.36
C MET A 113 -15.23 7.45 15.84
N ASP A 114 -15.16 6.27 15.25
CA ASP A 114 -15.41 6.08 13.82
C ASP A 114 -16.87 6.29 13.46
N ILE A 115 -17.79 5.76 14.27
CA ILE A 115 -19.23 6.01 14.10
C ILE A 115 -19.50 7.52 14.10
N ILE A 116 -18.93 8.24 15.08
CA ILE A 116 -19.08 9.70 15.17
C ILE A 116 -18.47 10.38 13.95
N TYR A 117 -17.31 9.90 13.48
CA TYR A 117 -16.63 10.42 12.31
C TYR A 117 -17.51 10.34 11.06
N LEU A 118 -18.07 9.15 10.77
CA LEU A 118 -18.90 8.94 9.59
C LEU A 118 -20.20 9.75 9.64
N ILE A 119 -20.84 9.85 10.81
CA ILE A 119 -22.02 10.72 10.99
C ILE A 119 -21.68 12.19 10.73
N ASN A 120 -20.52 12.67 11.21
CA ASN A 120 -20.10 14.04 10.98
C ASN A 120 -19.83 14.30 9.49
N TYR A 121 -19.23 13.34 8.78
CA TYR A 121 -19.08 13.42 7.33
C TYR A 121 -20.44 13.52 6.62
N LEU A 122 -21.35 12.58 6.87
CA LEU A 122 -22.64 12.47 6.19
C LEU A 122 -23.56 13.68 6.45
N TYR A 123 -23.54 14.22 7.66
CA TYR A 123 -24.61 15.15 8.11
C TYR A 123 -24.11 16.48 8.67
N LYS A 124 -22.80 16.67 8.87
CA LYS A 124 -22.26 17.89 9.50
C LYS A 124 -21.11 18.54 8.74
N GLY A 125 -20.88 18.14 7.48
CA GLY A 125 -19.78 18.68 6.67
C GLY A 125 -18.40 18.32 7.21
N GLY A 126 -18.29 17.17 7.89
CA GLY A 126 -17.03 16.60 8.35
C GLY A 126 -16.12 16.19 7.19
N GLN A 127 -14.89 15.80 7.50
CA GLN A 127 -13.95 15.28 6.50
C GLN A 127 -14.43 13.93 5.96
N ALA A 128 -14.15 13.67 4.68
CA ALA A 128 -14.43 12.37 4.08
C ALA A 128 -13.63 11.25 4.76
N PRO A 129 -14.17 10.01 4.79
CA PRO A 129 -13.43 8.84 5.22
C PRO A 129 -12.08 8.73 4.52
N ARG A 130 -11.06 8.29 5.27
CA ARG A 130 -9.72 8.03 4.76
C ARG A 130 -9.52 6.53 4.56
N PRO A 131 -8.71 6.12 3.58
CA PRO A 131 -7.99 6.91 2.58
C PRO A 131 -8.84 7.38 1.39
N THR A 132 -9.96 6.70 1.18
CA THR A 132 -10.87 6.86 0.06
C THR A 132 -12.27 6.92 0.63
N LEU A 133 -13.17 7.56 -0.12
CA LEU A 133 -14.58 7.59 0.25
C LEU A 133 -15.13 6.17 0.42
N ASP A 134 -14.78 5.27 -0.50
CA ASP A 134 -15.20 3.87 -0.54
C ASP A 134 -14.82 3.08 0.72
N ALA A 135 -13.84 3.55 1.51
CA ALA A 135 -13.57 2.94 2.82
C ALA A 135 -14.77 3.03 3.78
N GLY A 136 -15.66 3.99 3.53
CA GLY A 136 -16.94 4.21 4.22
C GLY A 136 -18.06 3.25 3.84
N ASP A 137 -17.93 2.49 2.75
CA ASP A 137 -18.94 1.52 2.28
C ASP A 137 -18.65 0.16 2.95
N LEU A 138 -19.27 -0.05 4.10
CA LEU A 138 -19.03 -1.22 4.95
C LEU A 138 -19.91 -2.41 4.59
N ASP A 139 -21.00 -2.17 3.85
CA ASP A 139 -21.92 -3.22 3.37
C ASP A 139 -21.73 -3.57 1.87
N CYS A 140 -20.75 -2.94 1.22
CA CYS A 140 -20.39 -3.14 -0.19
C CYS A 140 -21.54 -2.84 -1.15
N SER A 141 -22.40 -1.88 -0.78
CA SER A 141 -23.53 -1.46 -1.60
C SER A 141 -23.12 -0.54 -2.75
N GLY A 142 -21.91 0.03 -2.70
CA GLY A 142 -21.40 1.04 -3.61
C GLY A 142 -21.69 2.48 -3.16
N ASP A 143 -22.41 2.68 -2.04
CA ASP A 143 -22.85 3.98 -1.56
C ASP A 143 -22.55 4.17 -0.06
N VAL A 144 -21.78 5.21 0.29
CA VAL A 144 -21.52 5.55 1.69
C VAL A 144 -22.70 6.32 2.29
N ASN A 145 -23.43 5.68 3.22
CA ASN A 145 -24.66 6.21 3.78
C ASN A 145 -24.92 5.76 5.24
N LEU A 146 -26.16 5.92 5.73
CA LEU A 146 -26.53 5.56 7.11
C LEU A 146 -26.47 4.05 7.38
N LEU A 147 -26.64 3.22 6.36
CA LEU A 147 -26.57 1.77 6.47
C LEU A 147 -25.17 1.32 6.89
N ASP A 148 -24.12 1.99 6.43
CA ASP A 148 -22.73 1.72 6.86
C ASP A 148 -22.51 2.06 8.33
N VAL A 149 -23.09 3.17 8.79
CA VAL A 149 -23.08 3.52 10.22
C VAL A 149 -23.76 2.42 11.04
N MET A 150 -24.92 1.94 10.58
CA MET A 150 -25.63 0.84 11.22
C MET A 150 -24.85 -0.47 11.19
N TYR A 151 -24.13 -0.74 10.10
CA TYR A 151 -23.26 -1.89 9.95
C TYR A 151 -22.15 -1.87 11.01
N LEU A 152 -21.45 -0.74 11.17
CA LEU A 152 -20.38 -0.60 12.16
C LEU A 152 -20.90 -0.74 13.59
N ILE A 153 -22.07 -0.17 13.89
CA ILE A 153 -22.74 -0.37 15.20
C ILE A 153 -23.04 -1.85 15.44
N ASN A 154 -23.55 -2.55 14.43
CA ASN A 154 -23.89 -3.97 14.54
C ASN A 154 -22.64 -4.81 14.82
N TYR A 155 -21.54 -4.52 14.12
CA TYR A 155 -20.24 -5.16 14.36
C TYR A 155 -19.74 -4.90 15.79
N LEU A 156 -19.63 -3.63 16.19
CA LEU A 156 -19.02 -3.25 17.47
C LEU A 156 -19.81 -3.68 18.70
N PHE A 157 -21.15 -3.69 18.62
CA PHE A 157 -21.99 -3.82 19.81
C PHE A 157 -22.98 -4.99 19.78
N ARG A 158 -23.15 -5.67 18.64
CA ARG A 158 -24.18 -6.71 18.48
C ARG A 158 -23.65 -8.02 17.91
N GLY A 159 -22.33 -8.16 17.77
CA GLY A 159 -21.70 -9.37 17.25
C GLY A 159 -21.97 -9.58 15.75
N GLY A 160 -22.20 -8.50 15.01
CA GLY A 160 -22.32 -8.54 13.56
C GLY A 160 -21.01 -8.95 12.87
N PRO A 161 -21.06 -9.20 11.55
CA PRO A 161 -19.87 -9.50 10.75
C PRO A 161 -18.88 -8.33 10.77
N ALA A 162 -17.59 -8.64 10.60
CA ALA A 162 -16.55 -7.63 10.45
C ALA A 162 -16.80 -6.76 9.21
N PRO A 163 -16.48 -5.46 9.24
CA PRO A 163 -16.56 -4.61 8.06
C PRO A 163 -15.54 -5.04 7.02
N GLY A 164 -15.95 -5.09 5.75
CA GLY A 164 -15.05 -5.46 4.68
C GLY A 164 -15.76 -5.75 3.37
N CYS A 165 -15.23 -5.13 2.32
CA CYS A 165 -15.24 -5.59 0.94
C CYS A 165 -13.82 -6.12 0.64
#